data_AF-A0A3P8TVL0-F1
#
_entry.id   AF-A0A3P8TVL0-F1
#
_cell.length_a   1.000
_cell.length_b   1.000
_cell.length_c   1.000
_cell.angle_alpha   90.00
_cell.angle_beta   90.00
_cell.angle_gamma   90.00
#
_symmetry.space_group_name_H-M   'P 1'
#
loop_
_entity.id
_entity.type
_entity.pdbx_description
1 polymer ?
#
loop_
_entity_poly.entity_id
_entity_poly.type
_entity_poly.pdbx_seq_one_letter_code
_entity_poly.pdbx_strand_id
1 'polypeptide(L)'
;MGSAPYPAGEWKGKGRGGLQELGCMPWKVSKQKGGGGEVVDLSSSSSSLTPPAPPQPSLRPPAIYHEKQRRELCALHALNNVFQDGTAFSRDTLQEIYQRLSPSTMVTPHKKSMLGNGNYDVNVIMAALQTRGFEAVWWDKRRDVGSIELSNVEGFILNVPSNLRWGPLRLPLKRQHWIGVREVGGVYYNLDSKLRNPQPIGNPDELRKFLRQQLRGKNCELLLVVSEEVEAHQTWRSDG
;
A
#
# COMPACT_ATOMS: atom_id res chain seq x y z
N MET A 1 -27.72 -57.17 -28.39
CA MET A 1 -26.68 -57.70 -29.30
C MET A 1 -25.97 -56.51 -29.94
N GLY A 2 -24.64 -56.51 -29.94
CA GLY A 2 -23.77 -55.40 -30.39
C GLY A 2 -23.25 -54.58 -29.21
N SER A 3 -22.29 -55.08 -28.42
CA SER A 3 -20.83 -55.11 -28.67
C SER A 3 -20.16 -53.75 -28.41
N ALA A 4 -19.40 -53.70 -27.30
CA ALA A 4 -18.37 -52.73 -26.89
C ALA A 4 -17.14 -52.78 -27.86
N PRO A 5 -15.91 -52.23 -27.62
CA PRO A 5 -15.34 -51.69 -26.37
C PRO A 5 -14.23 -50.58 -26.50
N TYR A 6 -13.64 -50.22 -25.33
CA TYR A 6 -12.22 -49.87 -25.08
C TYR A 6 -11.70 -48.40 -25.06
N PRO A 7 -10.58 -48.14 -24.32
CA PRO A 7 -10.49 -47.05 -23.34
C PRO A 7 -9.16 -46.22 -23.45
N ALA A 8 -8.83 -45.54 -22.34
CA ALA A 8 -7.50 -45.11 -21.90
C ALA A 8 -6.89 -43.83 -22.49
N GLY A 9 -6.31 -43.03 -21.59
CA GLY A 9 -5.58 -41.81 -21.91
C GLY A 9 -5.00 -41.11 -20.69
N GLU A 10 -4.26 -41.86 -19.87
CA GLU A 10 -3.35 -41.32 -18.86
C GLU A 10 -2.31 -40.43 -19.55
N TRP A 11 -2.25 -39.13 -19.24
CA TRP A 11 -1.15 -38.27 -19.70
C TRP A 11 -0.33 -37.74 -18.52
N LYS A 12 0.74 -38.49 -18.26
CA LYS A 12 1.88 -38.12 -17.45
C LYS A 12 2.83 -37.30 -18.32
N GLY A 13 2.86 -35.98 -18.13
CA GLY A 13 3.81 -35.07 -18.78
C GLY A 13 4.80 -34.49 -17.78
N LYS A 14 5.96 -35.14 -17.62
CA LYS A 14 7.14 -34.56 -16.99
C LYS A 14 7.67 -33.42 -17.87
N GLY A 15 7.52 -32.18 -17.42
CA GLY A 15 8.25 -31.03 -17.93
C GLY A 15 9.14 -30.45 -16.83
N ARG A 16 10.40 -30.89 -16.78
CA ARG A 16 11.46 -30.14 -16.08
C ARG A 16 11.69 -28.85 -16.87
N GLY A 17 11.42 -27.71 -16.24
CA GLY A 17 11.77 -26.38 -16.73
C GLY A 17 12.00 -25.49 -15.52
N GLY A 18 13.17 -24.86 -15.45
CA GLY A 18 13.75 -24.33 -14.22
C GLY A 18 12.89 -23.30 -13.50
N LEU A 19 12.77 -23.51 -12.19
CA LEU A 19 12.40 -22.49 -11.22
C LEU A 19 13.53 -21.46 -11.16
N GLN A 20 13.53 -20.48 -12.08
CA GLN A 20 14.34 -19.28 -11.91
C GLN A 20 13.54 -18.30 -11.06
N GLU A 21 14.07 -18.12 -9.85
CA GLU A 21 13.94 -16.97 -8.97
C GLU A 21 13.27 -15.73 -9.58
N LEU A 22 12.05 -15.43 -9.12
CA LEU A 22 11.55 -14.06 -9.13
C LEU A 22 11.68 -13.51 -7.71
N GLY A 23 12.94 -13.25 -7.34
CA GLY A 23 13.29 -12.47 -6.18
C GLY A 23 12.75 -11.05 -6.34
N CYS A 24 12.17 -10.50 -5.27
CA CYS A 24 11.84 -9.09 -5.17
C CYS A 24 13.12 -8.28 -5.39
N MET A 25 13.26 -7.64 -6.55
CA MET A 25 14.43 -6.83 -6.83
C MET A 25 14.32 -5.49 -6.07
N PRO A 26 15.39 -5.05 -5.39
CA PRO A 26 15.48 -3.71 -4.84
C PRO A 26 15.67 -2.72 -5.99
N TRP A 27 14.78 -1.74 -6.11
CA TRP A 27 14.93 -0.64 -7.05
C TRP A 27 16.09 0.26 -6.58
N LYS A 28 17.11 0.46 -7.43
CA LYS A 28 18.20 1.42 -7.19
C LYS A 28 17.86 2.76 -7.85
N VAL A 29 18.00 3.84 -7.09
CA VAL A 29 18.04 5.22 -7.60
C VAL A 29 19.43 5.50 -8.17
N SER A 30 19.51 5.86 -9.45
CA SER A 30 20.73 6.40 -10.05
C SER A 30 20.95 7.84 -9.59
N LYS A 31 22.08 8.09 -8.94
CA LYS A 31 22.53 9.41 -8.50
C LYS A 31 23.46 9.99 -9.57
N GLN A 32 23.06 11.08 -10.22
CA GLN A 32 23.90 11.74 -11.23
C GLN A 32 24.97 12.60 -10.54
N LYS A 33 26.22 12.37 -10.95
CA LYS A 33 27.46 12.98 -10.49
C LYS A 33 27.80 14.15 -11.41
N GLY A 34 27.81 15.37 -10.90
CA GLY A 34 28.34 16.56 -11.60
C GLY A 34 29.70 16.92 -11.02
N GLY A 35 30.74 16.85 -11.86
CA GLY A 35 32.12 17.16 -11.50
C GLY A 35 32.55 18.57 -11.89
N GLY A 36 33.53 19.07 -11.12
CA GLY A 36 34.69 19.90 -11.48
C GLY A 36 34.60 20.96 -12.57
N GLY A 37 34.98 22.19 -12.19
CA GLY A 37 35.39 23.26 -13.09
C GLY A 37 35.83 24.49 -12.30
N GLU A 38 37.13 24.60 -12.06
CA GLU A 38 37.83 25.75 -11.49
C GLU A 38 38.28 26.67 -12.64
N VAL A 39 37.95 27.97 -12.59
CA VAL A 39 38.70 29.03 -13.28
C VAL A 39 38.55 30.36 -12.52
N VAL A 40 39.69 31.00 -12.30
CA VAL A 40 39.97 32.35 -11.79
C VAL A 40 39.34 33.48 -12.64
N ASP A 41 39.02 34.65 -12.04
CA ASP A 41 39.59 35.97 -12.40
C ASP A 41 38.96 37.12 -11.54
N LEU A 42 39.40 38.35 -11.83
CA LEU A 42 39.72 39.46 -10.95
C LEU A 42 38.58 40.29 -10.34
N SER A 43 38.99 40.96 -9.27
CA SER A 43 38.41 42.13 -8.62
C SER A 43 37.92 43.23 -9.57
N SER A 44 36.71 43.74 -9.34
CA SER A 44 36.42 45.18 -9.34
C SER A 44 35.12 45.47 -8.61
N SER A 45 35.24 46.31 -7.59
CA SER A 45 34.17 46.84 -6.76
C SER A 45 33.26 47.74 -7.59
N SER A 46 31.96 47.43 -7.63
CA SER A 46 30.95 48.40 -8.01
C SER A 46 29.67 48.12 -7.23
N SER A 47 29.34 49.03 -6.33
CA SER A 47 28.22 48.95 -5.41
C SER A 47 26.92 49.19 -6.16
N SER A 48 26.23 48.13 -6.56
CA SER A 48 24.85 48.18 -7.03
C SER A 48 23.94 47.55 -5.98
N LEU A 49 23.10 48.37 -5.35
CA LEU A 49 22.06 47.95 -4.41
C LEU A 49 20.99 47.15 -5.17
N THR A 50 21.14 45.83 -5.22
CA THR A 50 20.08 44.90 -5.63
C THR A 50 19.08 44.76 -4.47
N PRO A 51 17.77 44.86 -4.69
CA PRO A 51 16.79 44.51 -3.66
C PRO A 51 16.94 43.02 -3.30
N PRO A 52 16.74 42.64 -2.03
CA PRO A 52 16.82 41.24 -1.62
C PRO A 52 15.81 40.42 -2.42
N ALA A 53 16.27 39.34 -3.05
CA ALA A 53 15.41 38.38 -3.70
C ALA A 53 14.29 37.94 -2.72
N PRO A 54 13.05 37.77 -3.20
CA PRO A 54 11.98 37.25 -2.35
C PRO A 54 12.43 35.94 -1.70
N PRO A 55 12.10 35.68 -0.43
CA PRO A 55 12.50 34.47 0.25
C PRO A 55 12.03 33.28 -0.58
N GLN A 56 12.99 32.57 -1.19
CA GLN A 56 12.66 31.35 -1.89
C GLN A 56 12.02 30.41 -0.86
N PRO A 57 10.84 29.84 -1.14
CA PRO A 57 10.24 28.89 -0.23
C PRO A 57 11.25 27.77 -0.04
N SER A 58 11.75 27.62 1.18
CA SER A 58 12.62 26.51 1.54
C SER A 58 11.86 25.23 1.21
N LEU A 59 12.21 24.57 0.11
CA LEU A 59 11.66 23.28 -0.31
C LEU A 59 12.17 22.21 0.66
N ARG A 60 11.73 22.28 1.92
CA ARG A 60 11.88 21.14 2.83
C ARG A 60 10.99 20.05 2.25
N PRO A 61 11.54 18.86 1.97
CA PRO A 61 10.71 17.75 1.53
C PRO A 61 9.60 17.52 2.57
N PRO A 62 8.35 17.29 2.13
CA PRO A 62 7.24 17.11 3.04
C PRO A 62 7.54 15.99 4.03
N ALA A 63 7.25 16.21 5.30
CA ALA A 63 7.44 15.20 6.33
C ALA A 63 6.40 14.08 6.12
N ILE A 64 6.87 12.91 5.68
CA ILE A 64 6.01 11.74 5.45
C ILE A 64 5.82 11.02 6.77
N TYR A 65 4.57 10.91 7.22
CA TYR A 65 4.23 10.06 8.36
C TYR A 65 4.33 8.58 7.95
N HIS A 66 5.06 7.79 8.74
CA HIS A 66 5.21 6.35 8.51
C HIS A 66 5.28 5.59 9.82
N GLU A 67 4.21 4.86 10.11
CA GLU A 67 4.14 3.95 11.24
C GLU A 67 4.63 2.55 10.84
N LYS A 68 5.62 2.06 11.61
CA LYS A 68 6.20 0.73 11.44
C LYS A 68 5.42 -0.30 12.23
N GLN A 69 5.28 -1.48 11.63
CA GLN A 69 4.47 -2.54 12.19
C GLN A 69 5.02 -2.99 13.54
N ARG A 70 4.13 -3.03 14.53
CA ARG A 70 4.35 -3.73 15.80
C ARG A 70 3.34 -4.86 15.90
N ARG A 71 3.80 -6.09 16.10
CA ARG A 71 2.95 -7.31 16.18
C ARG A 71 2.16 -7.53 14.88
N GLU A 72 0.89 -7.94 14.93
CA GLU A 72 0.09 -8.25 13.74
C GLU A 72 -0.84 -7.09 13.33
N LEU A 73 -0.64 -5.87 13.85
CA LEU A 73 -1.47 -4.66 13.66
C LEU A 73 -1.36 -4.00 12.26
N CYS A 74 -1.13 -4.78 11.21
CA CYS A 74 -0.92 -4.24 9.85
C CYS A 74 -2.10 -3.39 9.35
N ALA A 75 -3.35 -3.76 9.68
CA ALA A 75 -4.54 -2.97 9.30
C ALA A 75 -4.55 -1.57 9.95
N LEU A 76 -4.24 -1.50 11.25
CA LEU A 76 -4.14 -0.23 11.99
C LEU A 76 -3.11 0.70 11.33
N HIS A 77 -1.91 0.17 11.08
CA HIS A 77 -0.83 0.96 10.51
C HIS A 77 -1.10 1.34 9.06
N ALA A 78 -1.76 0.48 8.28
CA ALA A 78 -2.16 0.83 6.92
C ALA A 78 -3.13 2.02 6.92
N LEU A 79 -4.13 2.03 7.81
CA LEU A 79 -5.03 3.16 8.00
C LEU A 79 -4.27 4.44 8.41
N ASN A 80 -3.52 4.41 9.50
CA ASN A 80 -2.77 5.59 9.96
C ASN A 80 -1.79 6.13 8.92
N ASN A 81 -1.16 5.23 8.15
CA ASN A 81 -0.27 5.61 7.06
C ASN A 81 -1.03 6.26 5.90
N VAL A 82 -2.20 5.76 5.50
CA VAL A 82 -3.02 6.39 4.44
C VAL A 82 -3.48 7.79 4.85
N PHE A 83 -3.87 7.96 6.12
CA PHE A 83 -4.30 9.25 6.67
C PHE A 83 -3.14 10.18 7.06
N GLN A 84 -1.90 9.71 6.95
CA GLN A 84 -0.69 10.43 7.35
C GLN A 84 -0.75 10.96 8.79
N ASP A 85 -1.42 10.24 9.69
CA ASP A 85 -1.66 10.64 11.08
C ASP A 85 -1.69 9.40 11.99
N GLY A 86 -0.78 9.37 12.98
CA GLY A 86 -0.67 8.30 13.96
C GLY A 86 -1.75 8.27 15.04
N THR A 87 -2.53 9.34 15.12
CA THR A 87 -3.69 9.45 15.99
C THR A 87 -5.00 9.22 15.23
N ALA A 88 -4.92 8.89 13.93
CA ALA A 88 -6.10 8.68 13.12
C ALA A 88 -6.91 7.48 13.64
N PHE A 89 -6.24 6.39 13.91
CA PHE A 89 -6.86 5.21 14.46
C PHE A 89 -6.02 4.69 15.62
N SER A 90 -6.71 4.16 16.62
CA SER A 90 -6.10 3.49 17.75
C SER A 90 -6.41 2.02 17.73
N ARG A 91 -5.56 1.21 18.37
CA ARG A 91 -5.83 -0.21 18.59
C ARG A 91 -7.16 -0.41 19.30
N ASP A 92 -7.48 0.43 20.28
CA ASP A 92 -8.68 0.28 21.10
C ASP A 92 -9.94 0.54 20.27
N THR A 93 -9.92 1.56 19.40
CA THR A 93 -10.99 1.84 18.44
C THR A 93 -11.22 0.66 17.49
N LEU A 94 -10.17 0.10 16.88
CA LEU A 94 -10.31 -1.06 16.00
C LEU A 94 -10.77 -2.31 16.76
N GLN A 95 -10.33 -2.47 18.01
CA GLN A 95 -10.73 -3.57 18.87
C GLN A 95 -12.22 -3.50 19.25
N GLU A 96 -12.74 -2.32 19.52
CA GLU A 96 -14.17 -2.08 19.78
C GLU A 96 -15.01 -2.38 18.54
N ILE A 97 -14.60 -1.88 17.38
CA ILE A 97 -15.25 -2.17 16.09
C ILE A 97 -15.29 -3.68 15.84
N TYR A 98 -14.17 -4.37 16.02
CA TYR A 98 -14.08 -5.82 15.87
C TYR A 98 -15.07 -6.56 16.79
N GLN A 99 -15.17 -6.16 18.06
CA GLN A 99 -16.09 -6.77 19.03
C GLN A 99 -17.56 -6.54 18.63
N ARG A 100 -17.90 -5.34 18.15
CA ARG A 100 -19.25 -5.01 17.67
C ARG A 100 -19.65 -5.83 16.45
N LEU A 101 -18.72 -6.09 15.54
CA LEU A 101 -18.95 -6.91 14.35
C LEU A 101 -18.99 -8.42 14.63
N SER A 102 -18.42 -8.87 15.76
CA SER A 102 -18.35 -10.29 16.15
C SER A 102 -18.93 -10.57 17.56
N PRO A 103 -20.23 -10.27 17.81
CA PRO A 103 -20.82 -10.33 19.15
C PRO A 103 -20.87 -11.75 19.75
N SER A 104 -20.87 -12.79 18.92
CA SER A 104 -20.99 -14.20 19.34
C SER A 104 -19.73 -14.83 19.96
N THR A 105 -18.61 -14.09 20.04
CA THR A 105 -17.36 -14.59 20.63
C THR A 105 -17.20 -14.28 22.13
N MET A 106 -18.16 -13.58 22.72
CA MET A 106 -18.15 -12.99 24.07
C MET A 106 -18.62 -13.92 25.20
N VAL A 107 -18.16 -15.18 25.25
CA VAL A 107 -18.39 -16.02 26.44
C VAL A 107 -17.19 -16.90 26.74
N THR A 108 -16.10 -16.34 27.28
CA THR A 108 -15.17 -17.05 28.19
C THR A 108 -14.06 -16.11 28.73
N PRO A 109 -13.76 -16.13 30.04
CA PRO A 109 -12.66 -15.33 30.64
C PRO A 109 -11.28 -15.58 30.02
N HIS A 110 -11.03 -16.79 29.51
CA HIS A 110 -9.77 -17.13 28.84
C HIS A 110 -9.57 -16.43 27.49
N LYS A 111 -10.63 -15.91 26.84
CA LYS A 111 -10.52 -15.15 25.58
C LYS A 111 -10.17 -13.68 25.77
N LYS A 112 -10.42 -13.07 26.94
CA LYS A 112 -9.92 -11.71 27.26
C LYS A 112 -8.39 -11.65 27.29
N SER A 113 -7.74 -12.78 27.62
CA SER A 113 -6.28 -12.91 27.64
C SER A 113 -5.69 -13.42 26.31
N MET A 114 -6.50 -13.95 25.38
CA MET A 114 -6.11 -14.22 23.99
C MET A 114 -6.33 -12.97 23.13
N LEU A 115 -5.70 -11.87 23.58
CA LEU A 115 -5.66 -10.53 22.99
C LEU A 115 -5.87 -10.51 21.47
N GLY A 116 -6.62 -9.53 20.97
CA GLY A 116 -6.54 -9.10 19.58
C GLY A 116 -5.08 -8.85 19.18
N ASN A 117 -4.46 -9.83 18.52
CA ASN A 117 -3.07 -9.78 18.07
C ASN A 117 -2.83 -8.70 17.00
N GLY A 118 -3.91 -8.11 16.49
CA GLY A 118 -3.91 -7.06 15.47
C GLY A 118 -4.30 -7.53 14.07
N ASN A 119 -4.62 -8.82 13.90
CA ASN A 119 -5.07 -9.40 12.64
C ASN A 119 -6.54 -9.02 12.33
N TYR A 120 -6.78 -7.73 12.10
CA TYR A 120 -8.10 -7.23 11.74
C TYR A 120 -8.40 -7.55 10.27
N ASP A 121 -9.64 -7.99 10.02
CA ASP A 121 -10.14 -8.24 8.67
C ASP A 121 -10.63 -6.95 7.98
N VAL A 122 -11.10 -7.10 6.76
CA VAL A 122 -11.57 -5.98 5.93
C VAL A 122 -12.79 -5.27 6.51
N ASN A 123 -13.67 -5.97 7.23
CA ASN A 123 -14.88 -5.35 7.78
C ASN A 123 -14.52 -4.34 8.87
N VAL A 124 -13.49 -4.64 9.66
CA VAL A 124 -12.95 -3.69 10.64
C VAL A 124 -12.37 -2.46 9.95
N ILE A 125 -11.64 -2.64 8.83
CA ILE A 125 -11.10 -1.53 8.03
C ILE A 125 -12.22 -0.65 7.49
N MET A 126 -13.23 -1.24 6.84
CA MET A 126 -14.38 -0.52 6.29
C MET A 126 -15.13 0.25 7.39
N ALA A 127 -15.48 -0.42 8.49
CA ALA A 127 -16.19 0.22 9.59
C ALA A 127 -15.36 1.32 10.26
N ALA A 128 -14.02 1.19 10.31
CA ALA A 128 -13.15 2.24 10.82
C ALA A 128 -13.17 3.48 9.90
N LEU A 129 -13.07 3.30 8.58
CA LEU A 129 -13.16 4.41 7.62
C LEU A 129 -14.47 5.18 7.76
N GLN A 130 -15.59 4.47 7.92
CA GLN A 130 -16.92 5.04 8.12
C GLN A 130 -17.02 5.90 9.38
N THR A 131 -16.28 5.58 10.46
CA THR A 131 -16.25 6.46 11.65
C THR A 131 -15.65 7.84 11.40
N ARG A 132 -15.03 8.05 10.22
CA ARG A 132 -14.34 9.30 9.85
C ARG A 132 -14.89 9.96 8.58
N GLY A 133 -16.03 9.53 8.05
CA GLY A 133 -16.57 10.14 6.82
C GLY A 133 -15.94 9.61 5.53
N PHE A 134 -15.35 8.41 5.57
CA PHE A 134 -14.71 7.77 4.42
C PHE A 134 -15.33 6.40 4.14
N GLU A 135 -15.28 6.01 2.88
CA GLU A 135 -15.71 4.69 2.41
C GLU A 135 -14.53 3.92 1.79
N ALA A 136 -14.64 2.59 1.83
CA ALA A 136 -13.70 1.69 1.18
C ALA A 136 -14.36 1.08 -0.07
N VAL A 137 -13.93 1.52 -1.24
CA VAL A 137 -14.42 0.99 -2.52
C VAL A 137 -13.58 -0.19 -2.93
N TRP A 138 -14.21 -1.35 -3.12
CA TRP A 138 -13.51 -2.53 -3.63
C TRP A 138 -13.22 -2.40 -5.12
N TRP A 139 -11.95 -2.41 -5.49
CA TRP A 139 -11.57 -2.32 -6.90
C TRP A 139 -11.77 -3.66 -7.63
N ASP A 140 -12.53 -3.65 -8.72
CA ASP A 140 -12.67 -4.80 -9.62
C ASP A 140 -11.40 -4.95 -10.47
N LYS A 141 -10.60 -5.99 -10.18
CA LYS A 141 -9.33 -6.27 -10.87
C LYS A 141 -9.45 -6.52 -12.37
N ARG A 142 -10.68 -6.75 -12.87
CA ARG A 142 -10.95 -6.91 -14.30
C ARG A 142 -10.97 -5.57 -15.04
N ARG A 143 -11.11 -4.46 -14.32
CA ARG A 143 -11.08 -3.10 -14.86
C ARG A 143 -9.65 -2.58 -14.91
N ASP A 144 -9.35 -1.72 -15.89
CA ASP A 144 -8.05 -1.05 -15.94
C ASP A 144 -7.97 0.04 -14.88
N VAL A 145 -6.88 0.06 -14.12
CA VAL A 145 -6.63 1.09 -13.09
C VAL A 145 -6.47 2.50 -13.68
N GLY A 146 -6.39 2.63 -15.00
CA GLY A 146 -6.44 3.90 -15.71
C GLY A 146 -7.77 4.64 -15.53
N SER A 147 -8.88 3.93 -15.28
CA SER A 147 -10.19 4.55 -15.03
C SER A 147 -10.42 4.97 -13.58
N ILE A 148 -9.38 4.90 -12.72
CA ILE A 148 -9.44 5.49 -11.38
C ILE A 148 -9.16 6.99 -11.50
N GLU A 149 -10.10 7.80 -11.02
CA GLU A 149 -9.91 9.24 -10.85
C GLU A 149 -9.08 9.48 -9.58
N LEU A 150 -7.76 9.49 -9.73
CA LEU A 150 -6.81 9.52 -8.62
C LEU A 150 -6.95 10.78 -7.74
N SER A 151 -7.43 11.89 -8.31
CA SER A 151 -7.65 13.14 -7.58
C SER A 151 -8.76 13.06 -6.54
N ASN A 152 -9.70 12.12 -6.72
CA ASN A 152 -10.81 11.87 -5.80
C ASN A 152 -10.51 10.74 -4.79
N VAL A 153 -9.31 10.16 -4.84
CA VAL A 153 -8.92 9.05 -3.95
C VAL A 153 -7.93 9.55 -2.91
N GLU A 154 -8.34 9.48 -1.65
CA GLU A 154 -7.52 9.88 -0.50
C GLU A 154 -6.31 8.95 -0.38
N GLY A 155 -6.50 7.65 -0.58
CA GLY A 155 -5.39 6.70 -0.67
C GLY A 155 -5.84 5.29 -1.00
N PHE A 156 -4.89 4.36 -0.98
CA PHE A 156 -5.15 2.97 -1.35
C PHE A 156 -4.75 2.03 -0.22
N ILE A 157 -5.56 1.01 0.03
CA ILE A 157 -5.23 -0.08 0.93
C ILE A 157 -5.18 -1.36 0.12
N LEU A 158 -4.02 -2.03 0.11
CA LEU A 158 -3.86 -3.31 -0.57
C LEU A 158 -3.79 -4.45 0.45
N ASN A 159 -4.43 -5.56 0.11
CA ASN A 159 -4.25 -6.83 0.81
C ASN A 159 -3.31 -7.71 0.00
N VAL A 160 -2.05 -7.82 0.41
CA VAL A 160 -1.02 -8.55 -0.34
C VAL A 160 -0.57 -9.82 0.39
N PRO A 161 -0.24 -10.91 -0.33
CA PRO A 161 0.34 -12.09 0.29
C PRO A 161 1.75 -11.78 0.82
N SER A 162 1.96 -12.04 2.10
CA SER A 162 3.23 -11.85 2.80
C SER A 162 3.77 -13.18 3.33
N ASN A 163 5.06 -13.44 3.08
CA ASN A 163 5.75 -14.57 3.69
C ASN A 163 6.04 -14.31 5.17
N LEU A 164 5.83 -15.32 6.01
CA LEU A 164 6.25 -15.27 7.40
C LEU A 164 7.77 -15.45 7.48
N ARG A 165 8.47 -14.49 8.09
CA ARG A 165 9.91 -14.60 8.38
C ARG A 165 10.07 -15.15 9.80
N TRP A 166 10.68 -16.32 9.94
CA TRP A 166 11.09 -16.87 11.23
C TRP A 166 12.61 -16.99 11.23
N GLY A 167 13.29 -15.95 11.73
CA GLY A 167 14.74 -15.84 11.65
C GLY A 167 15.24 -15.86 10.19
N PRO A 168 16.28 -16.64 9.85
CA PRO A 168 16.79 -16.75 8.48
C PRO A 168 15.85 -17.56 7.55
N LEU A 169 14.87 -18.28 8.10
CA LEU A 169 13.98 -19.15 7.33
C LEU A 169 12.74 -18.39 6.83
N ARG A 170 12.51 -18.44 5.51
CA ARG A 170 11.25 -18.01 4.90
C ARG A 170 10.31 -19.20 4.88
N LEU A 171 9.35 -19.23 5.81
CA LEU A 171 8.34 -20.29 5.82
C LEU A 171 7.36 -20.05 4.66
N PRO A 172 6.92 -21.11 3.95
CA PRO A 172 5.96 -21.00 2.86
C PRO A 172 4.52 -20.69 3.33
N LEU A 173 4.33 -20.30 4.60
CA LEU A 173 3.06 -19.81 5.10
C LEU A 173 2.83 -18.38 4.61
N LYS A 174 1.96 -18.25 3.61
CA LYS A 174 1.48 -16.97 3.11
C LYS A 174 0.38 -16.47 4.05
N ARG A 175 0.63 -15.33 4.71
CA ARG A 175 -0.39 -14.59 5.45
C ARG A 175 -0.76 -13.34 4.67
N GLN A 176 -2.01 -12.94 4.75
CA GLN A 176 -2.45 -11.66 4.21
C GLN A 176 -1.88 -10.51 5.02
N HIS A 177 -1.59 -9.41 4.34
CA HIS A 177 -0.93 -8.25 4.91
C HIS A 177 -1.49 -6.98 4.28
N TRP A 178 -1.96 -6.08 5.14
CA TRP A 178 -2.49 -4.79 4.73
C TRP A 178 -1.35 -3.78 4.57
N ILE A 179 -1.32 -3.11 3.41
CA ILE A 179 -0.37 -2.02 3.14
C ILE A 179 -1.14 -0.78 2.71
N GLY A 180 -0.66 0.39 3.12
CA GLY A 180 -1.16 1.68 2.68
C GLY A 180 -0.31 2.25 1.53
N VAL A 181 -0.96 2.93 0.58
CA VAL A 181 -0.32 3.74 -0.44
C VAL A 181 -0.98 5.12 -0.45
N ARG A 182 -0.17 6.18 -0.43
CA ARG A 182 -0.66 7.55 -0.33
C ARG A 182 0.23 8.52 -1.11
N GLU A 183 -0.40 9.52 -1.72
CA GLU A 183 0.28 10.70 -2.25
C GLU A 183 0.66 11.67 -1.14
N VAL A 184 1.93 12.06 -1.08
CA VAL A 184 2.43 13.08 -0.14
C VAL A 184 3.33 14.04 -0.92
N GLY A 185 2.85 15.27 -1.10
CA GLY A 185 3.55 16.31 -1.86
C GLY A 185 3.87 15.93 -3.30
N GLY A 186 2.87 15.46 -4.05
CA GLY A 186 3.00 15.17 -5.49
C GLY A 186 3.60 13.80 -5.83
N VAL A 187 3.95 12.99 -4.83
CA VAL A 187 4.58 11.67 -5.03
C VAL A 187 3.81 10.62 -4.25
N TYR A 188 3.48 9.50 -4.90
CA TYR A 188 2.91 8.33 -4.24
C TYR A 188 3.98 7.52 -3.54
N TYR A 189 3.69 7.06 -2.33
CA TYR A 189 4.57 6.22 -1.53
C TYR A 189 3.90 4.90 -1.17
N ASN A 190 4.67 3.81 -1.25
CA ASN A 190 4.35 2.58 -0.55
C ASN A 190 4.73 2.75 0.93
N LEU A 191 3.70 2.72 1.77
CA LEU A 191 3.77 2.89 3.21
C LEU A 191 3.51 1.56 3.93
N ASP A 192 3.92 0.45 3.34
CA ASP A 192 3.95 -0.84 4.03
C ASP A 192 4.70 -0.69 5.37
N SER A 193 4.00 -1.02 6.45
CA SER A 193 4.48 -0.92 7.81
C SER A 193 5.65 -1.87 8.11
N LYS A 194 5.92 -2.88 7.26
CA LYS A 194 7.12 -3.74 7.32
C LYS A 194 8.37 -3.08 6.74
N LEU A 195 8.23 -1.99 6.00
CA LEU A 195 9.37 -1.27 5.42
C LEU A 195 10.11 -0.48 6.51
N ARG A 196 11.42 -0.30 6.31
CA ARG A 196 12.22 0.54 7.21
C ARG A 196 11.94 2.03 7.02
N ASN A 197 11.55 2.44 5.82
CA ASN A 197 11.21 3.81 5.45
C ASN A 197 10.17 3.76 4.31
N PRO A 198 9.35 4.81 4.11
CA PRO A 198 8.51 4.97 2.92
C PRO A 198 9.29 4.69 1.64
N GLN A 199 8.69 3.97 0.71
CA GLN A 199 9.29 3.72 -0.60
C GLN A 199 8.53 4.53 -1.64
N PRO A 200 9.14 5.54 -2.28
CA PRO A 200 8.46 6.27 -3.34
C PRO A 200 8.14 5.31 -4.48
N ILE A 201 6.89 5.38 -4.92
CA ILE A 201 6.40 4.76 -6.14
C ILE A 201 6.59 5.74 -7.29
N GLY A 202 6.31 7.03 -7.07
CA GLY A 202 6.52 8.09 -8.04
C GLY A 202 5.24 8.82 -8.41
N ASN A 203 5.10 9.18 -9.69
CA ASN A 203 3.98 9.95 -10.22
C ASN A 203 2.72 9.08 -10.46
N PRO A 204 1.58 9.65 -10.92
CA PRO A 204 0.36 8.92 -11.22
C PRO A 204 0.52 7.70 -12.16
N ASP A 205 1.37 7.80 -13.18
CA ASP A 205 1.58 6.72 -14.15
C ASP A 205 2.40 5.57 -13.55
N GLU A 206 3.39 5.90 -12.72
CA GLU A 206 4.16 4.95 -11.95
C GLU A 206 3.30 4.24 -10.91
N LEU A 207 2.37 4.96 -10.26
CA LEU A 207 1.35 4.37 -9.39
C LEU A 207 0.48 3.37 -10.16
N ARG A 208 -0.09 3.76 -11.31
CA ARG A 208 -0.91 2.86 -12.12
C ARG A 208 -0.14 1.60 -12.50
N LYS A 209 1.13 1.75 -12.91
CA LYS A 209 2.01 0.61 -13.20
C LYS A 209 2.21 -0.28 -11.97
N PHE A 210 2.44 0.30 -10.81
CA PHE A 210 2.56 -0.42 -9.53
C PHE A 210 1.27 -1.20 -9.21
N LEU A 211 0.10 -0.56 -9.28
CA LEU A 211 -1.19 -1.20 -8.99
C LEU A 211 -1.47 -2.36 -9.96
N ARG A 212 -1.25 -2.19 -11.27
CA ARG A 212 -1.39 -3.29 -12.25
C ARG A 212 -0.48 -4.48 -11.90
N GLN A 213 0.74 -4.22 -11.45
CA GLN A 213 1.67 -5.29 -11.06
C GLN A 213 1.18 -6.04 -9.82
N GLN A 214 0.67 -5.34 -8.80
CA GLN A 214 0.13 -5.97 -7.59
C GLN A 214 -1.12 -6.82 -7.91
N LEU A 215 -2.05 -6.26 -8.69
CA LEU A 215 -3.32 -6.91 -9.05
C LEU A 215 -3.18 -8.13 -9.97
N ARG A 216 -2.04 -8.32 -10.64
CA ARG A 216 -1.73 -9.58 -11.36
C ARG A 216 -1.63 -10.79 -10.43
N GLY A 217 -1.36 -10.57 -9.14
CA GLY A 217 -1.31 -11.64 -8.15
C GLY A 217 -2.71 -12.16 -7.82
N LYS A 218 -2.90 -13.49 -7.82
CA LYS A 218 -4.20 -14.13 -7.56
C LYS A 218 -4.85 -13.71 -6.22
N ASN A 219 -4.05 -13.36 -5.23
CA ASN A 219 -4.51 -13.09 -3.85
C ASN A 219 -4.27 -11.63 -3.41
N CYS A 220 -4.18 -10.69 -4.36
CA CYS A 220 -4.01 -9.27 -4.06
C CYS A 220 -5.34 -8.51 -4.19
N GLU A 221 -5.90 -7.98 -3.11
CA GLU A 221 -7.10 -7.11 -3.18
C GLU A 221 -6.69 -5.63 -3.08
N LEU A 222 -7.51 -4.73 -3.65
CA LEU A 222 -7.29 -3.29 -3.63
C LEU A 222 -8.58 -2.60 -3.17
N LEU A 223 -8.44 -1.74 -2.16
CA LEU A 223 -9.47 -0.83 -1.71
C LEU A 223 -9.05 0.60 -2.03
N LEU A 224 -9.97 1.38 -2.58
CA LEU A 224 -9.83 2.84 -2.68
C LEU A 224 -10.42 3.45 -1.42
N VAL A 225 -9.68 4.33 -0.76
CA VAL A 225 -10.18 5.13 0.36
C VAL A 225 -10.64 6.46 -0.22
N VAL A 226 -11.93 6.73 -0.12
CA VAL A 226 -12.60 7.91 -0.71
C VAL A 226 -13.51 8.54 0.33
N SER A 227 -13.84 9.82 0.18
CA SER A 227 -14.87 10.43 1.05
C SER A 227 -16.25 9.82 0.77
N GLU A 228 -17.14 9.90 1.75
CA GLU A 228 -18.55 9.49 1.58
C GLU A 228 -19.21 10.15 0.36
N GLU A 229 -18.91 11.43 0.11
CA GLU A 229 -19.45 12.17 -1.04
C GLU A 229 -18.94 11.60 -2.37
N VAL A 230 -17.64 11.29 -2.47
CA VAL A 230 -17.04 10.71 -3.68
C VAL A 230 -17.64 9.32 -3.96
N GLU A 231 -17.88 8.52 -2.91
CA GLU A 231 -18.53 7.23 -3.08
C GLU A 231 -20.01 7.37 -3.50
N ALA A 232 -20.77 8.27 -2.86
CA ALA A 232 -22.17 8.50 -3.18
C ALA A 232 -22.38 8.89 -4.65
N HIS A 233 -21.47 9.70 -5.21
CA HIS A 233 -21.52 10.13 -6.60
C HIS A 233 -20.70 9.24 -7.55
N GLN A 234 -19.97 8.25 -7.02
CA GLN A 234 -19.08 7.37 -7.76
C GLN A 234 -18.02 8.14 -8.58
N THR A 235 -17.55 9.30 -8.11
CA THR A 235 -16.60 10.16 -8.86
C THR A 235 -15.16 9.66 -8.76
N TRP A 236 -14.89 8.59 -8.02
CA TRP A 236 -13.60 7.89 -7.98
C TRP A 236 -13.31 7.09 -9.25
N ARG A 237 -14.32 6.88 -10.10
CA ARG A 237 -14.14 6.34 -11.44
C ARG A 237 -14.31 7.44 -12.47
N SER A 238 -13.42 7.45 -13.46
CA SER A 238 -13.61 8.22 -14.68
C SER A 238 -14.46 7.39 -15.64
N ASP A 239 -15.53 7.97 -16.18
CA ASP A 239 -16.22 7.38 -17.33
C ASP A 239 -15.23 7.44 -18.50
N GLY A 240 -14.73 6.27 -18.90
CA GLY A 240 -13.75 6.13 -19.98
C GLY A 240 -14.29 6.45 -21.35
#